data_AF-K1U4X9-F1
#
_entry.id   AF-K1U4X9-F1
#
_cell.length_a   1.000
_cell.length_b   1.000
_cell.length_c   1.000
_cell.angle_alpha   90.00
_cell.angle_beta   90.00
_cell.angle_gamma   90.00
#
_symmetry.space_group_name_H-M   'P 1'
#
loop_
_entity.id
_entity.type
_entity.pdbx_description
1 polymer ?
#
loop_
_entity_poly.entity_id
_entity_poly.type
_entity_poly.pdbx_seq_one_letter_code
_entity_poly.pdbx_strand_id
1 'polypeptide(L)'
;MNLFDNLEQKDDKVDERSKYQSALICYAIANLEEVTTKKLEEVGSLSLFNNIEMPLVPVLAQMQFNGMMVDESELKDFGDTLKAQVETLSHEICDLAGEEFNVNSHQQLGKILFEKLQLPVYKKTKNGYTTDVEVLEKLKGQHPIIEKILEYRTLAKLNSTYVEGLIPYINPKTKRIHSSFHQIITATGRISSTEPNLQNIPTRAELGKQIRKAFKPAEGNIYIDADYSQVELRVLAHISQDENMIYAFNHGEDIHKQAASKVLGIP
;
A
#
# COMPACT_ATOMS: atom_id res chain seq x y z
N MET A 1 5.00 0.33 18.86
CA MET A 1 5.60 1.39 19.70
C MET A 1 5.91 2.50 18.73
N ASN A 2 5.02 3.50 18.62
CA ASN A 2 5.22 4.61 17.70
C ASN A 2 6.40 5.44 18.22
N LEU A 3 7.20 6.00 17.32
CA LEU A 3 8.42 6.74 17.62
C LEU A 3 8.21 7.85 18.67
N PHE A 4 6.98 8.37 18.75
CA PHE A 4 6.60 9.47 19.64
C PHE A 4 5.88 9.04 20.92
N ASP A 5 5.43 7.78 21.03
CA ASP A 5 4.70 7.31 22.23
C ASP A 5 5.59 7.36 23.49
N ASN A 6 6.91 7.21 23.32
CA ASN A 6 7.87 7.24 24.42
C ASN A 6 8.41 8.64 24.73
N LEU A 7 8.18 9.63 23.85
CA LEU A 7 8.68 11.00 24.07
C LEU A 7 7.78 11.80 25.03
N GLU A 8 6.54 11.36 25.24
CA GLU A 8 5.61 11.99 26.19
C GLU A 8 5.68 11.41 27.61
N GLN A 9 6.37 10.27 27.80
CA GLN A 9 6.68 9.74 29.13
C GLN A 9 7.84 10.52 29.76
N LYS A 10 7.53 11.73 30.26
CA LYS A 10 8.29 12.32 31.37
C LYS A 10 7.94 11.56 32.65
N ASP A 11 8.50 10.37 32.82
CA ASP A 11 8.55 9.74 34.13
C ASP A 11 10.02 9.54 34.52
N ASP A 12 10.50 10.44 35.39
CA ASP A 12 11.83 10.49 36.01
C ASP A 12 12.11 9.30 36.97
N LYS A 13 11.47 8.16 36.75
CA LYS A 13 11.75 6.91 37.47
C LYS A 13 11.85 5.78 36.47
N VAL A 14 13.07 5.50 36.02
CA VAL A 14 13.39 4.22 35.37
C VAL A 14 12.98 3.13 36.35
N ASP A 15 11.88 2.44 36.04
CA ASP A 15 11.41 1.27 36.78
C ASP A 15 12.58 0.28 36.88
N GLU A 16 12.95 -0.14 38.10
CA GLU A 16 14.05 -1.10 38.30
C GLU A 16 13.83 -2.35 37.45
N ARG A 17 12.57 -2.78 37.28
CA ARG A 17 12.21 -3.90 36.43
C ARG A 17 12.60 -3.67 34.96
N SER A 18 12.41 -2.45 34.44
CA SER A 18 12.84 -2.06 33.09
C SER A 18 14.35 -2.13 32.96
N LYS A 19 15.11 -1.73 33.99
CA LYS A 19 16.57 -1.80 33.99
C LYS A 19 17.07 -3.24 33.89
N TYR A 20 16.52 -4.16 34.69
CA TYR A 20 16.89 -5.58 34.62
C TYR A 20 16.51 -6.21 33.29
N GLN A 21 15.35 -5.85 32.72
CA GLN A 21 14.93 -6.32 31.41
C GLN A 21 15.87 -5.85 30.30
N SER A 22 16.23 -4.56 30.26
CA SER A 22 17.20 -4.04 29.29
C SER A 22 18.57 -4.70 29.43
N ALA A 23 19.05 -4.91 30.67
CA ALA A 23 20.31 -5.61 30.91
C ALA A 23 20.29 -7.04 30.38
N LEU A 24 19.20 -7.79 30.60
CA LEU A 24 19.04 -9.15 30.09
C LEU A 24 18.98 -9.19 28.56
N ILE A 25 18.28 -8.23 27.93
CA ILE A 25 18.22 -8.11 26.47
C ILE A 25 19.60 -7.82 25.88
N CYS A 26 20.33 -6.84 26.43
CA CYS A 26 21.69 -6.53 25.98
C CYS A 26 22.63 -7.73 26.14
N TYR A 27 22.56 -8.43 27.28
CA TYR A 27 23.32 -9.65 27.51
C TYR A 27 22.99 -10.73 26.47
N ALA A 28 21.71 -10.97 26.20
CA ALA A 28 21.29 -11.95 25.20
C ALA A 28 21.76 -11.59 23.78
N ILE A 29 21.64 -10.32 23.39
CA ILE A 29 22.13 -9.82 22.10
C ILE A 29 23.64 -10.05 21.96
N ALA A 30 24.43 -9.66 22.98
CA ALA A 30 25.88 -9.84 22.96
C ALA A 30 26.29 -11.31 22.83
N ASN A 31 25.59 -12.23 23.51
CA ASN A 31 25.87 -13.67 23.37
C ASN A 31 25.44 -14.24 22.01
N LEU A 32 24.44 -13.64 21.37
CA LEU A 32 23.94 -14.07 20.06
C LEU A 32 24.74 -13.48 18.90
N GLU A 33 25.43 -12.36 19.10
CA GLU A 33 26.18 -11.64 18.07
C GLU A 33 27.16 -12.57 17.34
N GLU A 34 28.04 -13.26 18.08
CA GLU A 34 29.04 -14.15 17.47
C GLU A 34 28.37 -15.29 16.68
N VAL A 35 27.34 -15.92 17.26
CA VAL A 35 26.64 -17.04 16.64
C VAL A 35 25.90 -16.61 15.37
N THR A 36 25.23 -15.46 15.41
CA THR A 36 24.47 -14.94 14.26
C THR A 36 25.38 -14.41 13.17
N THR A 37 26.51 -13.79 13.53
CA THR A 37 27.53 -13.33 12.59
C THR A 37 28.14 -14.49 11.81
N LYS A 38 28.54 -15.57 12.50
CA LYS A 38 29.03 -16.79 11.84
C LYS A 38 27.99 -17.38 10.88
N LYS A 39 26.72 -17.43 11.27
CA LYS A 39 25.65 -17.88 10.38
C LYS A 39 25.48 -16.99 9.15
N LEU A 40 25.65 -15.67 9.29
CA LEU A 40 25.62 -14.74 8.16
C LEU A 40 26.82 -14.97 7.22
N GLU A 41 28.00 -15.28 7.75
CA GLU A 41 29.18 -15.65 6.96
C GLU A 41 28.95 -16.96 6.20
N GLU A 42 28.43 -17.99 6.87
CA GLU A 42 28.14 -19.31 6.30
C GLU A 42 27.21 -19.24 5.08
N VAL A 43 26.23 -18.33 5.09
CA VAL A 43 25.31 -18.11 3.97
C VAL A 43 25.77 -17.01 2.99
N GLY A 44 26.95 -16.43 3.18
CA GLY A 44 27.53 -15.40 2.32
C GLY A 44 26.85 -14.02 2.42
N SER A 45 26.05 -13.78 3.46
CA SER A 45 25.22 -12.56 3.61
C SER A 45 25.81 -11.52 4.55
N LEU A 46 26.97 -11.76 5.17
CA LEU A 46 27.59 -10.79 6.08
C LEU A 46 27.87 -9.43 5.38
N SER A 47 28.31 -9.46 4.13
CA SER A 47 28.55 -8.23 3.36
C SER A 47 27.25 -7.47 3.08
N LEU A 48 26.17 -8.17 2.71
CA LEU A 48 24.83 -7.58 2.51
C LEU A 48 24.34 -6.90 3.80
N PHE A 49 24.48 -7.59 4.94
CA PHE A 49 24.11 -7.06 6.24
C PHE A 49 24.88 -5.78 6.58
N ASN A 50 26.21 -5.79 6.45
CA ASN A 50 27.06 -4.67 6.83
C ASN A 50 27.01 -3.48 5.88
N ASN A 51 26.87 -3.72 4.58
CA ASN A 51 27.04 -2.68 3.55
C ASN A 51 25.71 -2.15 2.99
N ILE A 52 24.60 -2.85 3.21
CA ILE A 52 23.27 -2.46 2.69
C ILE A 52 22.26 -2.36 3.83
N GLU A 53 22.00 -3.45 4.57
CA GLU A 53 20.91 -3.46 5.55
C GLU A 53 21.16 -2.53 6.74
N MET A 54 22.33 -2.64 7.37
CA MET A 54 22.68 -1.81 8.54
C MET A 54 22.85 -0.32 8.19
N PRO A 55 23.47 0.08 7.06
CA PRO A 55 23.50 1.48 6.63
C PRO A 55 22.12 2.04 6.26
N LEU A 56 21.16 1.20 5.84
CA LEU A 56 19.79 1.61 5.54
C LEU A 56 18.97 1.93 6.82
N VAL A 57 19.27 1.28 7.95
CA VAL A 57 18.58 1.53 9.24
C VAL A 57 18.51 3.01 9.62
N PRO A 58 19.62 3.77 9.71
CA PRO A 58 19.56 5.19 10.08
C PRO A 58 18.84 6.05 9.02
N VAL A 59 18.89 5.68 7.74
CA VAL A 59 18.14 6.37 6.68
C VAL A 59 16.64 6.22 6.91
N LEU A 60 16.17 4.99 7.15
CA LEU A 60 14.77 4.73 7.47
C LEU A 60 14.36 5.46 8.75
N ALA A 61 15.16 5.37 9.82
CA ALA A 61 14.88 6.08 11.07
C ALA A 61 14.72 7.60 10.86
N GLN A 62 15.58 8.21 10.03
CA GLN A 62 15.46 9.63 9.69
C GLN A 62 14.20 9.92 8.87
N MET A 63 13.82 9.06 7.91
CA MET A 63 12.58 9.20 7.15
C MET A 63 11.35 9.12 8.05
N GLN A 64 11.32 8.16 8.99
CA GLN A 64 10.23 8.01 9.98
C GLN A 64 10.14 9.24 10.88
N PHE A 65 11.28 9.68 11.43
CA PHE A 65 11.35 10.85 12.30
C PHE A 65 10.89 12.12 11.59
N ASN A 66 11.33 12.33 10.34
CA ASN A 66 10.92 13.47 9.54
C ASN A 66 9.42 13.45 9.25
N GLY A 67 8.87 12.30 8.85
CA GLY A 67 7.46 12.16 8.46
C GLY A 67 7.08 13.01 7.24
N MET A 68 5.82 12.88 6.83
CA MET A 68 5.24 13.65 5.72
C MET A 68 4.17 14.62 6.23
N MET A 69 4.25 15.89 5.85
CA MET A 69 3.26 16.89 6.24
C MET A 69 1.96 16.70 5.47
N VAL A 70 0.85 16.79 6.19
CA VAL A 70 -0.51 16.55 5.66
C VAL A 70 -1.42 17.70 6.05
N ASP A 71 -2.14 18.23 5.07
CA ASP A 71 -3.24 19.17 5.26
C ASP A 71 -4.49 18.39 5.68
N GLU A 72 -4.78 18.43 6.98
CA GLU A 72 -5.91 17.72 7.57
C GLU A 72 -7.26 18.25 7.07
N SER A 73 -7.37 19.56 6.79
CA SER A 73 -8.58 20.17 6.23
C SER A 73 -8.86 19.67 4.83
N GLU A 74 -7.87 19.72 3.94
CA GLU A 74 -8.02 19.24 2.55
C GLU A 74 -8.40 17.75 2.50
N LEU A 75 -7.87 16.95 3.42
CA LEU A 75 -8.22 15.54 3.54
C LEU A 75 -9.66 15.33 4.00
N LYS A 76 -10.15 16.13 4.97
CA LYS A 76 -11.53 16.08 5.46
C LYS A 76 -12.54 16.53 4.41
N ASP A 77 -12.29 17.65 3.74
CA ASP A 77 -13.16 18.18 2.68
C ASP A 77 -13.31 17.16 1.53
N PHE A 78 -12.21 16.48 1.19
CA PHE A 78 -12.26 15.39 0.22
C PHE A 78 -13.04 14.17 0.73
N GLY A 79 -12.90 13.82 2.00
CA GLY A 79 -13.69 12.76 2.65
C GLY A 79 -15.19 13.02 2.59
N ASP A 80 -15.62 14.23 2.92
CA ASP A 80 -17.04 14.63 2.87
C ASP A 80 -17.59 14.54 1.44
N THR A 81 -16.80 14.94 0.45
CA THR A 81 -17.14 14.79 -0.96
C THR A 81 -17.32 13.32 -1.35
N LEU A 82 -16.37 12.46 -0.97
CA LEU A 82 -16.45 11.02 -1.24
C LEU A 82 -17.66 10.38 -0.55
N LYS A 83 -17.94 10.76 0.69
CA LYS A 83 -19.06 10.22 1.47
C LYS A 83 -20.40 10.51 0.81
N ALA A 84 -20.61 11.74 0.34
CA ALA A 84 -21.82 12.12 -0.40
C ALA A 84 -21.99 11.32 -1.70
N GLN A 85 -20.89 11.07 -2.43
CA GLN A 85 -20.91 10.25 -3.64
C GLN A 85 -21.19 8.77 -3.35
N VAL A 86 -20.58 8.22 -2.30
CA VAL A 86 -20.82 6.84 -1.84
C VAL A 86 -22.27 6.64 -1.44
N GLU A 87 -22.88 7.59 -0.73
CA GLU A 87 -24.29 7.55 -0.35
C GLU A 87 -25.20 7.58 -1.58
N THR A 88 -24.95 8.49 -2.52
CA THR A 88 -25.68 8.58 -3.79
C THR A 88 -25.62 7.26 -4.57
N LEU A 89 -24.41 6.71 -4.75
CA LEU A 89 -24.22 5.42 -5.43
C LEU A 89 -24.89 4.27 -4.68
N SER A 90 -24.91 4.30 -3.35
CA SER A 90 -25.60 3.27 -2.56
C SER A 90 -27.09 3.25 -2.87
N HIS A 91 -27.72 4.41 -2.96
CA HIS A 91 -29.13 4.53 -3.34
C HIS A 91 -29.36 4.04 -4.77
N GLU A 92 -28.57 4.50 -5.75
CA GLU A 92 -28.68 4.05 -7.14
C GLU A 92 -28.53 2.52 -7.28
N ILE A 93 -27.60 1.92 -6.52
CA ILE A 93 -27.39 0.46 -6.52
C ILE A 93 -28.61 -0.28 -5.94
N CYS A 94 -29.18 0.22 -4.84
CA CYS A 94 -30.39 -0.37 -4.24
C CYS A 94 -31.60 -0.24 -5.18
N ASP A 95 -31.76 0.90 -5.85
CA ASP A 95 -32.81 1.14 -6.83
C ASP A 95 -32.69 0.18 -8.03
N LEU A 96 -31.48 0.00 -8.56
CA LEU A 96 -31.20 -0.97 -9.63
C LEU A 96 -31.38 -2.43 -9.19
N ALA A 97 -31.19 -2.73 -7.90
CA ALA A 97 -31.45 -4.04 -7.33
C ALA A 97 -32.94 -4.27 -7.01
N GLY A 98 -33.75 -3.21 -6.96
CA GLY A 98 -35.15 -3.25 -6.58
C GLY A 98 -35.40 -3.67 -5.12
N GLU A 99 -34.40 -3.54 -4.25
CA GLU A 99 -34.52 -3.72 -2.79
C GLU A 99 -33.35 -3.06 -2.07
N GLU A 100 -33.56 -2.67 -0.81
CA GLU A 100 -32.49 -2.16 0.04
C GLU A 100 -31.62 -3.30 0.58
N PHE A 101 -30.30 -3.12 0.50
CA PHE A 101 -29.33 -4.04 1.09
C PHE A 101 -28.02 -3.31 1.40
N ASN A 102 -27.15 -3.95 2.17
CA ASN A 102 -25.81 -3.43 2.46
C ASN A 102 -24.85 -3.75 1.30
N VAL A 103 -24.52 -2.74 0.49
CA VAL A 103 -23.60 -2.83 -0.66
C VAL A 103 -22.19 -3.30 -0.26
N ASN A 104 -21.76 -3.04 0.98
CA ASN A 104 -20.46 -3.52 1.50
C ASN A 104 -20.48 -5.02 1.86
N SER A 105 -21.66 -5.62 2.03
CA SER A 105 -21.79 -7.04 2.35
C SER A 105 -21.65 -7.89 1.09
N HIS A 106 -20.50 -8.54 0.94
CA HIS A 106 -20.22 -9.45 -0.18
C HIS A 106 -21.28 -10.57 -0.31
N GLN A 107 -21.82 -11.03 0.82
CA GLN A 107 -22.86 -12.06 0.83
C GLN A 107 -24.20 -11.54 0.32
N GLN A 108 -24.64 -10.36 0.79
CA GLN A 108 -25.90 -9.77 0.32
C GLN A 108 -25.78 -9.37 -1.16
N LEU A 109 -24.70 -8.70 -1.52
CA LEU A 109 -24.42 -8.33 -2.91
C LEU A 109 -24.36 -9.54 -3.84
N GLY A 110 -23.73 -10.63 -3.41
CA GLY A 110 -23.69 -11.87 -4.18
C GLY A 110 -25.08 -12.44 -4.45
N LYS A 111 -25.98 -12.44 -3.46
CA LYS A 111 -27.37 -12.88 -3.65
C LYS A 111 -28.11 -12.00 -4.66
N ILE A 112 -27.97 -10.67 -4.55
CA ILE A 112 -28.57 -9.74 -5.50
C ILE A 112 -28.10 -10.04 -6.93
N LEU A 113 -26.79 -10.09 -7.15
CA LEU A 113 -26.23 -10.24 -8.50
C LEU A 113 -26.56 -11.60 -9.11
N PHE A 114 -26.44 -12.69 -8.35
CA PHE A 114 -26.45 -14.04 -8.94
C PHE A 114 -27.75 -14.80 -8.72
N GLU A 115 -28.55 -14.47 -7.70
CA GLU A 115 -29.84 -15.14 -7.45
C GLU A 115 -31.01 -14.30 -7.95
N LYS A 116 -31.04 -12.99 -7.61
CA LYS A 116 -32.14 -12.09 -8.02
C LYS A 116 -32.00 -11.62 -9.46
N LEU A 117 -30.86 -11.03 -9.81
CA LEU A 117 -30.58 -10.52 -11.16
C LEU A 117 -30.11 -11.61 -12.14
N GLN A 118 -29.88 -12.83 -11.64
CA GLN A 118 -29.51 -14.01 -12.43
C GLN A 118 -28.28 -13.81 -13.35
N LEU A 119 -27.31 -13.01 -12.92
CA LEU A 119 -26.09 -12.76 -13.69
C LEU A 119 -25.18 -14.00 -13.75
N PRO A 120 -24.32 -14.12 -14.79
CA PRO A 120 -23.40 -15.25 -14.92
C PRO A 120 -22.46 -15.40 -13.73
N VAL A 121 -22.32 -16.63 -13.22
CA VAL A 121 -21.40 -16.93 -12.11
C VAL A 121 -20.07 -17.44 -12.66
N TYR A 122 -19.02 -16.64 -12.56
CA TYR A 122 -17.68 -17.02 -13.03
C TYR A 122 -16.83 -17.76 -11.99
N LYS A 123 -17.07 -17.51 -10.70
CA LYS A 123 -16.26 -18.06 -9.61
C LYS A 123 -17.08 -18.15 -8.33
N LYS A 124 -16.88 -19.23 -7.57
CA LYS A 124 -17.41 -19.42 -6.21
C LYS A 124 -16.26 -19.76 -5.27
N THR A 125 -16.39 -19.35 -4.02
CA THR A 125 -15.48 -19.72 -2.93
C THR A 125 -16.20 -20.65 -1.96
N LYS A 126 -15.47 -21.21 -0.98
CA LYS A 126 -16.06 -22.00 0.11
C LYS A 126 -17.14 -21.22 0.90
N ASN A 127 -17.08 -19.89 0.88
CA ASN A 127 -17.98 -19.01 1.63
C ASN A 127 -19.13 -18.43 0.78
N GLY A 128 -19.28 -18.88 -0.48
CA GLY A 128 -20.35 -18.45 -1.39
C GLY A 128 -19.83 -17.74 -2.64
N TYR A 129 -20.67 -16.88 -3.23
CA TYR A 129 -20.31 -16.12 -4.42
C TYR A 129 -19.16 -15.14 -4.14
N THR A 130 -18.20 -15.05 -5.05
CA THR A 130 -17.23 -13.94 -5.03
C THR A 130 -17.79 -12.79 -5.83
N THR A 131 -17.58 -11.59 -5.30
CA THR A 131 -17.90 -10.34 -5.98
C THR A 131 -16.64 -9.51 -6.18
N ASP A 132 -15.44 -10.12 -6.21
CA ASP A 132 -14.17 -9.39 -6.33
C ASP A 132 -14.10 -8.57 -7.62
N VAL A 133 -13.22 -7.55 -7.67
CA VAL A 133 -13.08 -6.66 -8.83
C VAL A 133 -12.88 -7.45 -10.12
N GLU A 134 -12.03 -8.48 -10.13
CA GLU A 134 -11.83 -9.34 -11.31
C GLU A 134 -13.10 -10.03 -11.82
N VAL A 135 -14.02 -10.38 -10.92
CA VAL A 135 -15.30 -11.02 -11.29
C VAL A 135 -16.28 -9.98 -11.81
N LEU A 136 -16.37 -8.82 -11.14
CA LEU A 136 -17.22 -7.71 -11.57
C LEU A 136 -16.78 -7.14 -12.92
N GLU A 137 -15.48 -7.07 -13.20
CA GLU A 137 -14.96 -6.64 -14.50
C GLU A 137 -15.43 -7.55 -15.65
N LYS A 138 -15.53 -8.86 -15.42
CA LYS A 138 -16.09 -9.81 -16.41
C LYS A 138 -17.60 -9.66 -16.61
N LEU A 139 -18.29 -9.03 -15.66
CA LEU A 139 -19.73 -8.78 -15.69
C LEU A 139 -20.09 -7.40 -16.26
N LYS A 140 -19.10 -6.56 -16.61
CA LYS A 140 -19.37 -5.27 -17.25
C LYS A 140 -20.20 -5.44 -18.51
N GLY A 141 -21.15 -4.52 -18.72
CA GLY A 141 -22.11 -4.56 -19.82
C GLY A 141 -23.24 -5.59 -19.67
N GLN A 142 -23.22 -6.47 -18.66
CA GLN A 142 -24.34 -7.39 -18.39
C GLN A 142 -25.50 -6.70 -17.68
N HIS A 143 -25.21 -5.75 -16.78
CA HIS A 143 -26.21 -4.97 -16.07
C HIS A 143 -25.62 -3.65 -15.56
N PRO A 144 -26.32 -2.50 -15.64
CA PRO A 144 -25.82 -1.19 -15.22
C PRO A 144 -25.36 -1.11 -13.74
N ILE A 145 -25.85 -2.02 -12.90
CA ILE A 145 -25.47 -2.11 -11.49
C ILE A 145 -23.98 -2.42 -11.31
N ILE A 146 -23.35 -3.10 -12.28
CA ILE A 146 -21.98 -3.60 -12.14
C ILE A 146 -20.98 -2.45 -12.15
N GLU A 147 -21.13 -1.52 -13.09
CA GLU A 147 -20.30 -0.32 -13.18
C GLU A 147 -20.46 0.54 -11.92
N LYS A 148 -21.69 0.68 -11.42
CA LYS A 148 -21.99 1.41 -10.18
C LYS A 148 -21.35 0.78 -8.95
N ILE A 149 -21.38 -0.54 -8.82
CA ILE A 149 -20.71 -1.26 -7.72
C ILE A 149 -19.19 -1.06 -7.76
N LEU A 150 -18.58 -1.12 -8.96
CA LEU A 150 -17.14 -0.92 -9.12
C LEU A 150 -16.73 0.50 -8.73
N GLU A 151 -17.51 1.49 -9.14
CA GLU A 151 -17.34 2.89 -8.74
C GLU A 151 -17.50 3.04 -7.22
N TYR A 152 -18.60 2.56 -6.65
CA TYR A 152 -18.89 2.58 -5.22
C TYR A 152 -17.73 2.03 -4.39
N ARG A 153 -17.21 0.86 -4.75
CA ARG A 153 -16.10 0.22 -4.02
C ARG A 153 -14.81 1.01 -4.11
N THR A 154 -14.57 1.64 -5.25
CA THR A 154 -13.41 2.50 -5.43
C THR A 154 -13.51 3.70 -4.49
N LEU A 155 -14.64 4.41 -4.47
CA LEU A 155 -14.86 5.56 -3.59
C LEU A 155 -14.88 5.18 -2.11
N ALA A 156 -15.58 4.10 -1.75
CA ALA A 156 -15.67 3.62 -0.38
C ALA A 156 -14.29 3.22 0.18
N LYS A 157 -13.45 2.56 -0.64
CA LYS A 157 -12.07 2.24 -0.26
C LYS A 157 -11.20 3.49 -0.15
N LEU A 158 -11.35 4.44 -1.07
CA LEU A 158 -10.65 5.73 -1.02
C LEU A 158 -10.95 6.45 0.29
N ASN A 159 -12.23 6.55 0.66
CA ASN A 159 -12.64 7.22 1.89
C ASN A 159 -12.17 6.46 3.14
N SER A 160 -12.55 5.19 3.28
CA SER A 160 -12.27 4.41 4.50
C SER A 160 -10.77 4.19 4.75
N THR A 161 -10.00 3.83 3.72
CA THR A 161 -8.59 3.46 3.91
C THR A 161 -7.68 4.68 3.94
N TYR A 162 -7.93 5.68 3.10
CA TYR A 162 -6.97 6.75 2.85
C TYR A 162 -7.40 8.11 3.38
N VAL A 163 -8.69 8.34 3.62
CA VAL A 163 -9.16 9.57 4.28
C VAL A 163 -9.33 9.29 5.76
N GLU A 164 -10.36 8.54 6.13
CA GLU A 164 -10.67 8.20 7.51
C GLU A 164 -9.54 7.42 8.17
N GLY A 165 -8.89 6.51 7.43
CA GLY A 165 -7.78 5.70 7.91
C GLY A 165 -6.47 6.46 8.14
N LEU A 166 -6.26 7.62 7.49
CA LEU A 166 -5.02 8.41 7.68
C LEU A 166 -5.16 9.47 8.77
N ILE A 167 -6.34 10.04 8.97
CA ILE A 167 -6.58 11.13 9.95
C ILE A 167 -6.03 10.79 11.36
N PRO A 168 -6.26 9.60 11.93
CA PRO A 168 -5.75 9.25 13.27
C PRO A 168 -4.23 9.26 13.40
N TYR A 169 -3.50 9.13 12.28
CA TYR A 169 -2.05 9.11 12.26
C TYR A 169 -1.41 10.49 12.04
N ILE A 170 -2.21 11.54 11.86
CA ILE A 170 -1.72 12.91 11.77
C ILE A 170 -1.33 13.36 13.17
N ASN A 171 -0.03 13.58 13.39
CA ASN A 171 0.45 14.10 14.65
C ASN A 171 -0.08 15.54 14.86
N PRO A 172 -0.78 15.82 15.97
CA PRO A 172 -1.46 17.10 16.16
C PRO A 172 -0.49 18.28 16.32
N LYS A 173 0.75 18.03 16.77
CA LYS A 173 1.79 19.05 16.99
C LYS A 173 2.57 19.33 15.72
N THR A 174 3.01 18.30 15.01
CA THR A 174 3.87 18.45 13.81
C THR A 174 3.06 18.60 12.52
N LYS A 175 1.77 18.21 12.52
CA LYS A 175 0.92 18.09 11.32
C LYS A 175 1.50 17.13 10.29
N ARG A 176 2.19 16.09 10.77
CA ARG A 176 2.85 15.08 9.94
C ARG A 176 2.40 13.68 10.28
N ILE A 177 2.45 12.81 9.28
CA ILE A 177 2.30 11.37 9.43
C ILE A 177 3.69 10.73 9.47
N HIS A 178 3.94 9.92 10.50
CA HIS A 178 5.21 9.26 10.76
C HIS A 178 5.04 7.73 10.61
N SER A 179 5.10 7.26 9.37
CA SER A 179 4.92 5.83 9.07
C SER A 179 6.05 4.97 9.65
N SER A 180 5.76 3.72 9.94
CA SER A 180 6.74 2.72 10.33
C SER A 180 7.27 1.93 9.13
N PHE A 181 8.58 1.99 8.86
CA PHE A 181 9.22 1.22 7.79
C PHE A 181 9.85 -0.05 8.34
N HIS A 182 9.60 -1.20 7.70
CA HIS A 182 10.12 -2.50 8.12
C HIS A 182 10.95 -3.16 7.02
N GLN A 183 12.18 -3.57 7.36
CA GLN A 183 13.07 -4.29 6.44
C GLN A 183 12.84 -5.81 6.46
N ILE A 184 12.33 -6.36 7.57
CA ILE A 184 12.35 -7.81 7.84
C ILE A 184 11.03 -8.54 7.56
N ILE A 185 10.03 -7.86 6.99
CA ILE A 185 8.69 -8.46 6.78
C ILE A 185 8.60 -9.21 5.45
N THR A 186 9.12 -8.64 4.36
CA THR A 186 8.94 -9.24 3.03
C THR A 186 10.09 -10.20 2.72
N ALA A 187 9.76 -11.42 2.28
CA ALA A 187 10.78 -12.40 1.87
C ALA A 187 11.61 -11.95 0.66
N THR A 188 11.11 -10.98 -0.10
CA THR A 188 11.75 -10.43 -1.30
C THR A 188 12.76 -9.30 -1.01
N GLY A 189 12.92 -8.89 0.26
CA GLY A 189 13.80 -7.77 0.64
C GLY A 189 13.21 -6.38 0.39
N ARG A 190 11.95 -6.26 -0.03
CA ARG A 190 11.24 -4.98 -0.14
C ARG A 190 10.92 -4.44 1.26
N ILE A 191 11.10 -3.13 1.44
CA ILE A 191 10.63 -2.41 2.62
C ILE A 191 9.10 -2.41 2.62
N SER A 192 8.48 -2.66 3.77
CA SER A 192 7.05 -2.44 3.98
C SER A 192 6.80 -1.24 4.90
N SER A 193 5.59 -0.69 4.85
CA SER A 193 5.17 0.48 5.61
C SER A 193 3.86 0.18 6.37
N THR A 194 3.80 0.54 7.65
CA THR A 194 2.61 0.38 8.52
C THR A 194 2.36 1.61 9.39
N GLU A 195 1.16 1.71 9.94
CA GLU A 195 0.78 2.73 10.93
C GLU A 195 1.09 4.19 10.51
N PRO A 196 0.59 4.67 9.34
CA PRO A 196 -0.15 3.97 8.31
C PRO A 196 0.75 3.52 7.15
N ASN A 197 0.23 2.68 6.25
CA ASN A 197 0.95 2.32 5.03
C ASN A 197 0.93 3.52 4.04
N LEU A 198 2.10 4.09 3.75
CA LEU A 198 2.24 5.20 2.80
C LEU A 198 2.68 4.74 1.40
N GLN A 199 3.06 3.47 1.24
CA GLN A 199 3.50 2.91 -0.05
C GLN A 199 2.33 2.58 -0.98
N ASN A 200 1.13 2.41 -0.44
CA ASN A 200 -0.06 2.03 -1.21
C ASN A 200 -1.00 3.21 -1.52
N ILE A 201 -0.55 4.46 -1.33
CA ILE A 201 -1.35 5.66 -1.64
C ILE A 201 -1.59 5.72 -3.15
N PRO A 202 -2.85 5.76 -3.62
CA PRO A 202 -3.19 5.72 -5.04
C PRO A 202 -2.52 6.84 -5.85
N THR A 203 -2.08 6.52 -7.06
CA THR A 203 -1.29 7.43 -7.94
C THR A 203 -1.99 7.79 -9.25
N ARG A 204 -2.68 6.82 -9.87
CA ARG A 204 -3.07 6.91 -11.29
C ARG A 204 -4.42 7.57 -11.54
N ALA A 205 -5.41 7.33 -10.68
CA ALA A 205 -6.76 7.88 -10.85
C ALA A 205 -6.81 9.33 -10.35
N GLU A 206 -7.64 10.19 -10.98
CA GLU A 206 -7.82 11.58 -10.57
C GLU A 206 -8.17 11.72 -9.08
N LEU A 207 -9.03 10.84 -8.57
CA LEU A 207 -9.37 10.80 -7.15
C LEU A 207 -8.18 10.42 -6.25
N GLY A 208 -7.29 9.55 -6.73
CA GLY A 208 -6.04 9.24 -6.04
C GLY A 208 -5.09 10.42 -5.96
N LYS A 209 -5.03 11.22 -7.04
CA LYS A 209 -4.26 12.47 -7.06
C LYS A 209 -4.77 13.46 -6.02
N GLN A 210 -6.09 13.53 -5.77
CA GLN A 210 -6.65 14.41 -4.74
C GLN A 210 -6.13 14.06 -3.34
N ILE A 211 -6.03 12.76 -3.00
CA ILE A 211 -5.41 12.34 -1.72
C ILE A 211 -3.96 12.82 -1.62
N ARG A 212 -3.19 12.66 -2.71
CA ARG A 212 -1.79 13.12 -2.74
C ARG A 212 -1.65 14.63 -2.60
N LYS A 213 -2.65 15.42 -3.02
CA LYS A 213 -2.60 16.88 -2.82
C LYS A 213 -2.66 17.27 -1.34
N ALA A 214 -3.30 16.47 -0.49
CA ALA A 214 -3.28 16.70 0.95
C ALA A 214 -1.87 16.55 1.54
N PHE A 215 -0.96 15.81 0.89
CA PHE A 215 0.44 15.78 1.30
C PHE A 215 1.16 17.03 0.78
N LYS A 216 1.65 17.86 1.70
CA LYS A 216 2.27 19.15 1.39
C LYS A 216 3.76 19.14 1.72
N PRO A 217 4.63 19.73 0.88
CA PRO A 217 6.01 19.96 1.27
C PRO A 217 6.05 21.01 2.39
N ALA A 218 7.08 20.95 3.24
CA ALA A 218 7.29 22.01 4.23
C ALA A 218 7.51 23.36 3.54
N GLU A 219 7.28 24.46 4.26
CA GLU A 219 7.41 25.81 3.72
C GLU A 219 8.80 26.02 3.06
N GLY A 220 8.79 26.63 1.87
CA GLY A 220 9.99 26.85 1.06
C GLY A 220 10.51 25.62 0.31
N ASN A 221 9.88 24.45 0.45
CA ASN A 221 10.29 23.21 -0.21
C ASN A 221 9.30 22.75 -1.28
N ILE A 222 9.76 21.82 -2.11
CA ILE A 222 8.95 21.09 -3.09
C ILE A 222 9.16 19.58 -2.91
N TYR A 223 8.21 18.78 -3.39
CA TYR A 223 8.41 17.35 -3.52
C TYR A 223 9.09 17.02 -4.86
N ILE A 224 10.01 16.06 -4.80
CA ILE A 224 10.65 15.45 -5.97
C ILE A 224 10.30 13.96 -5.92
N ASP A 225 9.75 13.47 -7.02
CA ASP A 225 9.45 12.06 -7.22
C ASP A 225 10.39 11.50 -8.29
N ALA A 226 11.00 10.36 -8.00
CA ALA A 226 11.96 9.70 -8.88
C ALA A 226 11.70 8.20 -8.83
N ASP A 227 11.28 7.64 -9.97
CA ASP A 227 10.97 6.24 -10.14
C ASP A 227 11.88 5.61 -11.21
N TYR A 228 12.32 4.38 -10.96
CA TYR A 228 13.09 3.67 -11.96
C TYR A 228 12.18 3.21 -13.09
N SER A 229 12.53 3.59 -14.33
CA SER A 229 11.81 3.12 -15.52
C SER A 229 11.98 1.61 -15.70
N GLN A 230 10.97 0.83 -15.28
CA GLN A 230 10.86 -0.62 -15.49
C GLN A 230 12.05 -1.40 -14.91
N VAL A 231 12.46 -1.10 -13.67
CA VAL A 231 13.62 -1.75 -13.03
C VAL A 231 13.50 -3.28 -13.01
N GLU A 232 12.32 -3.84 -12.75
CA GLU A 232 12.14 -5.30 -12.70
C GLU A 232 12.41 -5.96 -14.07
N LEU A 233 11.95 -5.36 -15.16
CA LEU A 233 12.20 -5.89 -16.50
C LEU A 233 13.65 -5.68 -16.94
N ARG A 234 14.29 -4.60 -16.51
CA ARG A 234 15.72 -4.37 -16.74
C ARG A 234 16.59 -5.38 -16.00
N VAL A 235 16.27 -5.67 -14.75
CA VAL A 235 16.90 -6.74 -13.97
C VAL A 235 16.65 -8.09 -14.62
N LEU A 236 15.43 -8.37 -15.08
CA LEU A 236 15.12 -9.59 -15.82
C LEU A 236 15.97 -9.72 -17.08
N ALA A 237 16.07 -8.67 -17.91
CA ALA A 237 16.90 -8.66 -19.11
C ALA A 237 18.37 -8.93 -18.79
N HIS A 238 18.88 -8.35 -17.71
CA HIS A 238 20.25 -8.60 -17.24
C HIS A 238 20.44 -10.04 -16.75
N ILE A 239 19.51 -10.61 -15.99
CA ILE A 239 19.67 -11.97 -15.45
C ILE A 239 19.46 -13.02 -16.56
N SER A 240 18.51 -12.80 -17.47
CA SER A 240 18.19 -13.74 -18.56
C SER A 240 19.19 -13.68 -19.71
N GLN A 241 19.91 -12.57 -19.86
CA GLN A 241 20.78 -12.29 -21.01
C GLN A 241 20.02 -12.34 -22.35
N ASP A 242 18.71 -12.06 -22.35
CA ASP A 242 17.91 -12.04 -23.58
C ASP A 242 18.33 -10.85 -24.46
N GLU A 243 18.91 -11.16 -25.62
CA GLU A 243 19.44 -10.16 -26.55
C GLU A 243 18.37 -9.17 -27.02
N ASN A 244 17.12 -9.62 -27.20
CA ASN A 244 16.05 -8.72 -27.64
C ASN A 244 15.67 -7.73 -26.53
N MET A 245 15.53 -8.20 -25.30
CA MET A 245 15.22 -7.33 -24.15
C MET A 245 16.35 -6.33 -23.90
N ILE A 246 17.60 -6.78 -23.94
CA ILE A 246 18.77 -5.92 -23.76
C ILE A 246 18.83 -4.88 -24.88
N TYR A 247 18.65 -5.30 -26.13
CA TYR A 247 18.62 -4.39 -27.29
C TYR A 247 17.51 -3.35 -27.12
N ALA A 248 16.28 -3.77 -26.81
CA ALA A 248 15.14 -2.87 -26.63
C ALA A 248 15.41 -1.81 -25.56
N PHE A 249 15.95 -2.21 -24.40
CA PHE A 249 16.26 -1.28 -23.32
C PHE A 249 17.41 -0.32 -23.64
N ASN A 250 18.40 -0.74 -24.42
CA ASN A 250 19.52 0.10 -24.83
C ASN A 250 19.14 1.11 -25.93
N HIS A 251 18.11 0.80 -26.73
CA HIS A 251 17.65 1.65 -27.83
C HIS A 251 16.35 2.42 -27.50
N GLY A 252 15.83 2.31 -26.28
CA GLY A 252 14.62 3.01 -25.85
C GLY A 252 13.35 2.51 -26.54
N GLU A 253 13.33 1.25 -26.97
CA GLU A 253 12.16 0.64 -27.59
C GLU A 253 11.13 0.23 -26.53
N ASP A 254 9.84 0.26 -26.91
CA ASP A 254 8.76 -0.17 -26.02
C ASP A 254 8.69 -1.69 -25.97
N ILE A 255 9.20 -2.25 -24.88
CA ILE A 255 9.23 -3.69 -24.64
C ILE A 255 7.83 -4.30 -24.51
N HIS A 256 6.84 -3.55 -24.02
CA HIS A 256 5.45 -4.04 -23.94
C HIS A 256 4.85 -4.14 -25.34
N LYS A 257 5.09 -3.13 -26.18
CA LYS A 257 4.69 -3.17 -27.59
C LYS A 257 5.36 -4.32 -28.32
N GLN A 258 6.66 -4.53 -28.14
CA GLN A 258 7.37 -5.64 -28.78
C GLN A 258 6.89 -7.01 -28.30
N ALA A 259 6.68 -7.18 -27.00
CA ALA A 259 6.17 -8.43 -26.44
C ALA A 259 4.76 -8.71 -26.97
N ALA A 260 3.87 -7.70 -26.97
CA ALA A 260 2.53 -7.81 -27.53
C ALA A 260 2.57 -8.13 -29.03
N SER A 261 3.45 -7.46 -29.78
CA SER A 261 3.64 -7.69 -31.20
C SER A 261 4.05 -9.14 -31.51
N LYS A 262 5.02 -9.67 -30.77
CA LYS A 262 5.48 -11.07 -30.92
C LYS A 262 4.43 -12.09 -30.49
N VAL A 263 3.70 -11.84 -29.40
CA VAL A 263 2.67 -12.77 -28.89
C VAL A 263 1.42 -12.78 -29.75
N LEU A 264 1.00 -11.61 -30.23
CA LEU A 264 -0.24 -11.42 -31.00
C LEU A 264 -0.02 -11.50 -32.52
N GLY A 265 1.25 -11.53 -32.97
CA GLY A 265 1.61 -11.60 -34.39
C GLY A 265 1.24 -10.33 -35.18
N ILE A 266 1.16 -9.17 -34.53
CA ILE A 266 0.77 -7.88 -35.13
C ILE A 266 1.87 -6.83 -34.92
N PRO A 267 2.08 -5.87 -35.83
CA PRO A 267 3.12 -4.83 -35.69
C PRO A 267 2.98 -3.92 -34.46
#